data_AF-A0A1J4XKG3-F1
#
_entry.id   AF-A0A1J4XKG3-F1
#
_cell.length_a   1.000
_cell.length_b   1.000
_cell.length_c   1.000
_cell.angle_alpha   90.00
_cell.angle_beta   90.00
_cell.angle_gamma   90.00
#
_symmetry.space_group_name_H-M   'P 1'
#
loop_
_entity.id
_entity.type
_entity.pdbx_description
1 polymer ?
#
loop_
_entity_poly.entity_id
_entity_poly.type
_entity_poly.pdbx_seq_one_letter_code
_entity_poly.pdbx_strand_id
1 'polypeptide(L)' 'MFVTDPGIDPTNNISERELRELVIIRKISNGSRSVRGANATAMLLSVIQTLRLNKQNVLLGLQEILSSTSRS' A
#
# COMPACT_ATOMS: atom_id res chain seq x y z
N MET A 1 3.72 10.82 -23.02
CA MET A 1 2.51 11.01 -22.20
C MET A 1 1.36 10.44 -23.00
N PHE A 2 0.71 9.38 -22.53
CA PHE A 2 -0.50 8.89 -23.17
C PHE A 2 -1.54 8.63 -22.09
N VAL A 3 -2.37 9.64 -21.85
CA VAL A 3 -3.66 9.50 -21.18
C VAL A 3 -4.69 9.57 -22.30
N THR A 4 -5.45 8.49 -22.48
CA THR A 4 -6.50 8.36 -23.50
C THR A 4 -7.86 8.82 -22.97
N ASP A 5 -7.96 9.08 -21.66
CA ASP A 5 -9.19 9.47 -20.97
C ASP A 5 -9.10 10.95 -20.52
N PRO A 6 -9.89 11.86 -21.11
CA PRO A 6 -9.89 13.28 -20.77
C PRO A 6 -10.26 13.59 -19.31
N GLY A 7 -10.84 12.64 -18.58
CA GLY A 7 -11.22 12.81 -17.17
C GLY A 7 -10.09 12.56 -16.16
N ILE A 8 -8.94 12.04 -16.60
CA ILE A 8 -7.80 11.73 -15.73
C ILE A 8 -6.76 12.85 -15.83
N ASP A 9 -6.38 13.42 -14.67
CA ASP A 9 -5.28 14.38 -14.59
C ASP A 9 -4.03 13.79 -15.28
N PRO A 10 -3.46 14.47 -16.28
CA PRO A 10 -2.29 13.98 -17.02
C PRO A 10 -1.05 13.78 -16.13
N THR A 11 -1.08 14.33 -14.92
CA THR A 11 0.01 14.22 -13.94
C THR A 11 -0.27 13.10 -12.95
N ASN A 12 0.72 12.22 -12.75
CA ASN A 12 0.67 11.08 -11.82
C ASN A 12 0.69 11.50 -10.33
N ASN A 13 0.29 12.75 -10.03
CA ASN A 13 0.43 13.40 -8.74
C ASN A 13 -0.28 12.68 -7.61
N ILE A 14 -1.46 12.12 -7.88
CA ILE A 14 -2.25 11.38 -6.89
C ILE A 14 -1.50 10.09 -6.52
N SER A 15 -1.12 9.28 -7.50
CA SER A 15 -0.41 8.02 -7.25
C SER A 15 0.96 8.26 -6.59
N GLU A 16 1.71 9.29 -7.01
CA GLU A 16 2.97 9.67 -6.36
C GLU A 16 2.77 10.11 -4.90
N ARG A 17 1.68 10.82 -4.60
CA ARG A 17 1.35 11.24 -3.25
C ARG A 17 1.02 10.06 -2.35
N GLU A 18 0.23 9.10 -2.83
CA GLU A 18 -0.11 7.89 -2.08
C GLU A 18 1.13 7.01 -1.85
N LEU A 19 2.01 6.90 -2.85
CA LEU A 19 3.25 6.12 -2.74
C LEU A 19 4.29 6.78 -1.80
N ARG A 20 4.24 8.10 -1.61
CA ARG A 20 5.23 8.84 -0.81
C ARG A 20 5.34 8.32 0.62
N GLU A 21 4.21 8.00 1.25
CA GLU A 21 4.21 7.46 2.62
C GLU A 21 4.91 6.10 2.68
N LEU A 22 4.69 5.24 1.69
CA LEU A 22 5.33 3.91 1.61
C LEU A 22 6.85 4.03 1.41
N VAL A 23 7.29 4.96 0.57
CA VAL A 23 8.71 5.26 0.34
C VAL A 23 9.38 5.76 1.63
N ILE A 24 8.71 6.63 2.38
CA ILE A 24 9.19 7.13 3.68
C ILE A 24 9.35 5.98 4.68
N ILE A 25 8.35 5.10 4.79
CA ILE A 25 8.42 3.93 5.69
C ILE A 25 9.60 3.03 5.33
N ARG A 26 9.79 2.73 4.03
CA ARG A 26 10.93 1.93 3.57
C ARG A 26 12.26 2.58 3.90
N LYS A 27 12.36 3.90 3.74
CA LYS A 27 13.58 4.66 4.03
C LYS A 27 13.91 4.66 5.53
N ILE A 28 12.92 4.89 6.39
CA ILE A 28 13.08 4.90 7.85
C ILE A 28 13.43 3.50 8.39
N SER A 29 12.80 2.46 7.85
CA SER A 29 13.06 1.07 8.25
C SER A 29 14.36 0.48 7.69
N ASN A 30 15.07 1.21 6.82
CA ASN A 30 16.22 0.74 6.05
C ASN A 30 15.92 -0.51 5.17
N GLY A 31 14.63 -0.81 4.95
CA GLY A 31 14.17 -1.99 4.22
C GLY A 31 14.56 -3.33 4.85
N SER A 32 14.22 -4.41 4.15
CA SER A 32 14.62 -5.76 4.57
C SER A 32 15.90 -6.22 3.88
N ARG A 33 16.77 -6.90 4.64
CA ARG A 33 17.98 -7.56 4.13
C ARG A 33 17.74 -8.97 3.57
N SER A 34 16.50 -9.45 3.61
CA SER A 34 16.13 -10.76 3.05
C SER A 34 15.00 -10.61 2.04
N VAL A 35 14.98 -11.48 1.02
CA VAL A 35 13.89 -11.53 0.04
C VAL A 35 12.54 -11.78 0.73
N ARG A 36 12.51 -12.70 1.70
CA ARG A 36 11.30 -13.01 2.45
C ARG A 36 10.75 -11.80 3.21
N GLY A 37 11.63 -11.05 3.89
CA GLY A 37 11.21 -9.85 4.62
C GLY A 37 10.81 -8.72 3.67
N ALA A 38 11.48 -8.57 2.53
CA ALA A 38 11.09 -7.58 1.51
C ALA A 38 9.69 -7.88 0.96
N ASN A 39 9.39 -9.14 0.65
CA ASN A 39 8.08 -9.58 0.19
C ASN A 39 7.00 -9.37 1.26
N ALA A 40 7.30 -9.71 2.53
CA ALA A 40 6.38 -9.47 3.63
C ALA A 40 6.05 -7.98 3.80
N THR A 41 7.07 -7.11 3.77
CA THR A 41 6.86 -5.66 3.83
C THR A 41 6.04 -5.16 2.65
N ALA A 42 6.33 -5.62 1.43
CA ALA A 42 5.57 -5.24 0.24
C ALA A 42 4.08 -5.63 0.36
N MET A 43 3.78 -6.84 0.82
CA MET A 43 2.40 -7.29 1.04
C MET A 43 1.68 -6.43 2.09
N LEU A 44 2.31 -6.19 3.25
CA LEU A 44 1.71 -5.38 4.31
C LEU A 44 1.42 -3.95 3.84
N LEU A 45 2.37 -3.32 3.15
CA LEU A 45 2.19 -1.97 2.62
C LEU A 45 1.10 -1.91 1.56
N SER A 46 1.00 -2.92 0.69
CA SER A 46 -0.08 -3.02 -0.29
C SER A 46 -1.45 -3.12 0.37
N VAL A 47 -1.61 -3.95 1.40
CA VAL A 47 -2.87 -4.09 2.15
C VAL A 47 -3.25 -2.77 2.83
N ILE A 48 -2.30 -2.13 3.51
CA ILE A 48 -2.52 -0.84 4.16
C ILE A 48 -2.95 0.22 3.15
N GLN A 49 -2.31 0.27 1.98
CA GLN A 49 -2.66 1.22 0.92
C GLN A 49 -4.09 0.99 0.42
N THR A 50 -4.48 -0.27 0.18
CA THR A 50 -5.84 -0.61 -0.22
C THR A 50 -6.87 -0.18 0.82
N LEU A 51 -6.63 -0.46 2.12
CA LEU A 51 -7.52 -0.04 3.20
C LEU A 51 -7.68 1.49 3.26
N ARG A 52 -6.60 2.25 3.05
CA ARG A 52 -6.63 3.71 3.01
C ARG A 52 -7.39 4.26 1.82
N LEU A 53 -7.17 3.70 0.62
CA LEU A 53 -7.89 4.10 -0.59
C LEU A 53 -9.40 3.88 -0.45
N ASN A 54 -9.79 2.79 0.23
CA ASN A 54 -11.19 2.49 0.55
C ASN A 54 -11.75 3.28 1.74
N LYS A 55 -10.96 4.21 2.33
CA LYS A 55 -11.33 5.00 3.52
C LYS A 55 -11.71 4.13 4.72
N GLN A 56 -11.11 2.95 4.84
CA GLN A 56 -11.35 2.01 5.94
C GLN A 56 -10.37 2.28 7.08
N ASN A 57 -10.78 1.91 8.29
CA ASN A 57 -9.88 1.92 9.44
C ASN A 57 -8.83 0.81 9.26
N VAL A 58 -7.55 1.20 9.18
CA VAL A 58 -6.45 0.27 8.90
C VAL A 58 -6.32 -0.82 9.97
N LEU A 59 -6.48 -0.47 11.26
CA LEU A 59 -6.33 -1.43 12.35
C LEU A 59 -7.45 -2.48 12.30
N LEU A 60 -8.70 -2.04 12.15
CA LEU A 60 -9.84 -2.95 12.06
C LEU A 60 -9.75 -3.83 10.80
N GLY A 61 -9.38 -3.25 9.65
CA GLY A 61 -9.21 -4.01 8.41
C GLY A 61 -8.12 -5.07 8.51
N LEU A 62 -6.99 -4.77 9.16
CA LEU A 62 -5.94 -5.77 9.41
C LEU A 62 -6.43 -6.89 10.34
N GLN A 63 -7.20 -6.57 11.38
CA GLN A 63 -7.78 -7.58 12.28
C GLN A 63 -8.76 -8.50 11.53
N GLU A 64 -9.57 -7.96 10.64
CA GLU A 64 -10.51 -8.72 9.81
C GLU A 64 -9.77 -9.67 8.85
N ILE A 65 -8.72 -9.19 8.19
CA ILE A 65 -7.91 -10.01 7.27
C ILE A 65 -7.19 -11.15 8.02
N LEU A 66 -6.63 -10.87 9.19
CA LEU A 66 -5.94 -11.89 9.99
C LEU A 66 -6.91 -12.92 10.57
N SER A 67 -8.10 -12.49 11.02
CA SER A 67 -9.12 -13.38 11.58
C SER A 67 -9.81 -14.24 10.51
N SER A 68 -9.96 -13.75 9.29
CA SER A 68 -10.48 -14.53 8.16
C SER A 68 -9.48 -15.58 7.67
N THR A 69 -8.17 -15.28 7.70
CA THR A 69 -7.12 -16.25 7.35
C THR A 69 -7.06 -17.42 8.33
N SER A 70 -7.27 -17.18 9.64
CA SER A 70 -7.26 -18.22 10.68
C SER A 70 -8.44 -19.21 10.60
N ARG A 71 -9.49 -18.88 9.84
CA ARG A 71 -10.67 -19.74 9.64
C ARG A 71 -10.58 -20.63 8.40
N SER A 72 -9.55 -20.46 7.57
CA SER A 72 -9.30 -21.26 6.37
C SER A 72 -8.21 -22.29 6.61
#